data_AF-N2AGL6-F1
#
_entry.id   AF-N2AGL6-F1
#
_cell.length_a   1.000
_cell.length_b   1.000
_cell.length_c   1.000
_cell.angle_alpha   90.00
_cell.angle_beta   90.00
_cell.angle_gamma   90.00
#
_symmetry.space_group_name_H-M   'P 1'
#
loop_
_entity.id
_entity.type
_entity.pdbx_description
1 polymer ?
#
loop_
_entity_poly.entity_id
_entity_poly.type
_entity_poly.pdbx_seq_one_letter_code
_entity_poly.pdbx_strand_id
1 'polypeptide(L)'
;MNKCLHCGVHIMDQTDVCPLCHCVVEQKDESTEQERYPDIRLKGRRLELVSRIALFLAIVLGALAVTLNSVMDSDMWWSVIVIGALAYLMLFLFYIIANEHAGYRSKVIIGTACGAADLIVIDYVLGFRHWSLDYVIPIVLIIMDVMIIVAMFINIRSWQSYLLFQICMIICSGVCVLLSLFGVIRHPVMSYIALGFSGVMFLATFIIGGRRARNELKRRFHVM
;
A
#
# COMPACT_ATOMS: atom_id res chain seq x y z
N MET A 1 -15.66 39.14 22.58
CA MET A 1 -16.37 40.42 22.75
C MET A 1 -15.38 41.52 22.43
N ASN A 2 -15.58 42.24 21.32
CA ASN A 2 -14.60 43.19 20.82
C ASN A 2 -14.94 44.60 21.35
N LYS A 3 -13.95 45.28 21.93
CA LYS A 3 -14.11 46.63 22.50
C LYS A 3 -13.20 47.60 21.78
N CYS A 4 -13.75 48.68 21.24
CA CYS A 4 -12.92 49.71 20.63
C CYS A 4 -12.26 50.58 21.71
N LEU A 5 -10.94 50.72 21.66
CA LEU A 5 -10.17 51.53 22.61
C LEU A 5 -10.40 53.04 22.45
N HIS A 6 -10.79 53.48 21.25
CA HIS A 6 -10.96 54.91 20.94
C HIS A 6 -12.35 55.44 21.28
N CYS A 7 -13.42 54.73 20.88
CA CYS A 7 -14.80 55.16 21.15
C CYS A 7 -15.44 54.48 22.36
N GLY A 8 -14.79 53.46 22.94
CA GLY A 8 -15.28 52.74 24.12
C GLY A 8 -16.53 51.87 23.88
N VAL A 9 -17.03 51.81 22.65
CA VAL A 9 -18.23 51.05 22.27
C VAL A 9 -17.93 49.55 22.21
N HIS A 10 -18.88 48.76 22.70
CA HIS A 10 -18.86 47.30 22.61
C HIS A 10 -19.53 46.86 21.30
N ILE A 11 -18.77 46.17 20.45
CA ILE A 11 -19.25 45.68 19.15
C ILE A 11 -19.49 44.19 19.28
N MET A 12 -20.71 43.76 18.94
CA MET A 12 -21.16 42.37 19.06
C MET A 12 -20.83 41.55 17.80
N ASP A 13 -20.65 42.22 16.66
CA ASP A 13 -20.24 41.59 15.41
C ASP A 13 -18.73 41.39 15.32
N GLN A 14 -18.32 40.35 14.60
CA GLN A 14 -16.91 40.10 14.27
C GLN A 14 -16.49 41.04 13.12
N THR A 15 -16.20 42.30 13.45
CA THR A 15 -15.62 43.26 12.52
C THR A 15 -14.26 43.74 13.01
N ASP A 16 -13.28 43.74 12.11
CA ASP A 16 -11.90 44.15 12.40
C ASP A 16 -11.78 45.67 12.58
N VAL A 17 -12.78 46.41 12.07
CA VAL A 17 -12.83 47.86 12.05
C VAL A 17 -14.11 48.34 12.73
N CYS A 18 -13.98 49.30 13.64
CA CYS A 18 -15.13 49.92 14.28
C CYS A 18 -15.93 50.75 13.26
N PRO A 19 -17.24 50.50 13.06
CA PRO A 19 -18.04 51.23 12.08
C PRO A 19 -18.25 52.71 12.46
N LEU A 20 -18.09 53.09 13.72
CA LEU A 20 -18.25 54.47 14.18
C LEU A 20 -17.00 55.31 13.98
N CYS A 21 -15.84 54.84 14.46
CA CYS A 21 -14.61 55.63 14.47
C CYS A 21 -13.55 55.13 13.48
N HIS A 22 -13.82 54.05 12.74
CA HIS A 22 -12.92 53.42 11.78
C HIS A 22 -11.56 52.99 12.36
N CYS A 23 -11.43 52.93 13.69
CA CYS A 23 -10.24 52.41 14.34
C CYS A 23 -10.28 50.89 14.45
N VAL A 24 -9.09 50.27 14.36
CA VAL A 24 -8.89 48.83 14.54
C VAL A 24 -9.27 48.44 15.98
N VAL A 25 -10.04 47.36 16.11
CA VAL A 25 -10.53 46.88 17.41
C VAL A 25 -9.57 45.79 17.93
N GLU A 26 -9.16 45.85 19.20
CA GLU A 26 -8.42 44.74 19.81
C GLU A 26 -9.36 43.55 19.97
N GLN A 27 -9.10 42.52 19.15
CA GLN A 27 -9.75 41.23 19.26
C GLN A 27 -9.14 40.54 20.50
N LYS A 28 -9.99 40.25 21.50
CA LYS A 28 -9.57 39.50 22.67
C LYS A 28 -9.42 38.04 22.23
N ASP A 29 -8.24 37.72 21.71
CA ASP A 29 -7.88 36.41 21.16
C ASP A 29 -7.74 35.36 22.27
N GLU A 30 -8.87 34.89 22.79
CA GLU A 30 -8.94 33.62 23.55
C GLU A 30 -9.38 32.45 22.67
N SER A 31 -9.59 32.66 21.36
CA SER A 31 -10.10 31.65 20.43
C SER A 31 -9.22 31.36 19.22
N THR A 32 -8.06 31.99 19.08
CA THR A 32 -7.21 31.89 17.87
C THR A 32 -6.21 30.72 17.93
N GLU A 33 -6.29 29.86 18.95
CA GLU A 33 -5.52 28.60 18.99
C GLU A 33 -6.24 27.40 18.34
N GLN A 34 -7.53 27.50 18.00
CA GLN A 34 -8.32 26.34 17.55
C GLN A 34 -8.47 26.15 16.04
N GLU A 35 -7.98 27.05 15.19
CA GLU A 35 -8.10 26.92 13.72
C GLU A 35 -6.76 26.94 12.97
N ARG A 36 -5.69 26.40 13.57
CA ARG A 36 -4.45 26.19 12.80
C ARG A 36 -4.61 24.95 11.91
N TYR A 37 -4.73 25.17 10.61
CA TYR A 37 -4.69 24.10 9.61
C TYR A 37 -3.46 23.23 9.86
N PRO A 38 -3.58 21.89 9.92
CA PRO A 38 -2.48 21.02 10.29
C PRO A 38 -1.30 21.22 9.33
N ASP A 39 -0.12 21.54 9.87
CA ASP A 39 1.10 21.76 9.11
C ASP A 39 1.58 20.44 8.46
N ILE A 40 1.15 20.19 7.22
CA ILE A 40 1.51 19.01 6.41
C ILE A 40 3.06 18.91 6.25
N ARG A 41 3.75 20.06 6.27
CA ARG A 41 5.22 20.18 6.13
C ARG A 41 6.02 19.59 7.31
N LEU A 42 5.40 19.44 8.49
CA LEU A 42 6.04 18.80 9.65
C LEU A 42 5.99 17.26 9.53
N LYS A 43 4.89 16.73 9.00
CA LYS A 43 4.71 15.29 8.77
C LYS A 43 5.68 14.76 7.71
N GLY A 44 5.82 15.48 6.59
CA GLY A 44 6.79 15.14 5.53
C GLY A 44 8.24 15.09 6.02
N ARG A 45 8.69 16.12 6.76
CA ARG A 45 10.05 16.16 7.33
C ARG A 45 10.33 15.01 8.31
N ARG A 46 9.34 14.61 9.12
CA ARG A 46 9.47 13.45 10.02
C ARG A 46 9.59 12.14 9.24
N LEU A 47 8.79 11.95 8.19
CA LEU A 47 8.84 10.75 7.35
C LEU A 47 10.16 10.65 6.58
N GLU A 48 10.68 11.76 6.07
CA GLU A 48 12.01 11.80 5.45
C GLU A 48 13.12 11.42 6.44
N LEU A 49 13.06 11.94 7.68
CA LEU A 49 14.02 11.60 8.72
C LEU A 49 13.94 10.10 9.10
N VAL A 50 12.73 9.55 9.26
CA VAL A 50 12.53 8.12 9.50
C VAL A 50 13.10 7.28 8.36
N SER A 51 12.84 7.65 7.10
CA SER A 51 13.37 6.96 5.93
C SER A 51 14.91 6.96 5.90
N ARG A 52 15.54 8.10 6.23
CA ARG A 52 17.01 8.20 6.31
C ARG A 52 17.60 7.34 7.44
N ILE A 53 16.96 7.33 8.61
CA ILE A 53 17.38 6.48 9.74
C ILE A 53 17.21 5.00 9.39
N ALA A 54 16.08 4.62 8.78
CA ALA A 54 15.83 3.26 8.32
C ALA A 54 16.87 2.81 7.28
N LEU A 55 17.24 3.69 6.34
CA LEU A 55 18.28 3.43 5.36
C LEU A 55 19.65 3.19 6.03
N PHE A 56 20.01 4.05 6.97
CA PHE A 56 21.25 3.90 7.71
C PHE A 56 21.29 2.58 8.48
N LEU A 57 20.22 2.24 9.20
CA LEU A 57 20.09 0.97 9.91
C LEU A 57 20.15 -0.23 8.96
N ALA A 58 19.48 -0.17 7.82
CA ALA A 58 19.51 -1.23 6.82
C ALA A 58 20.93 -1.47 6.27
N ILE A 59 21.70 -0.40 6.03
CA ILE A 59 23.10 -0.51 5.59
C ILE A 59 23.97 -1.12 6.68
N VAL A 60 23.85 -0.66 7.93
CA VAL A 60 24.65 -1.16 9.05
C VAL A 60 24.34 -2.64 9.32
N LEU A 61 23.05 -3.01 9.38
CA LEU A 61 22.62 -4.39 9.59
C LEU A 61 22.99 -5.29 8.41
N GLY A 62 22.89 -4.80 7.17
CA GLY A 62 23.32 -5.52 5.98
C GLY A 62 24.83 -5.79 5.99
N ALA A 63 25.65 -4.78 6.28
CA ALA A 63 27.10 -4.94 6.41
C ALA A 63 27.48 -5.90 7.55
N LEU A 64 26.77 -5.83 8.69
CA LEU A 64 26.94 -6.76 9.80
C LEU A 64 26.60 -8.20 9.38
N ALA A 65 25.49 -8.41 8.66
CA ALA A 65 25.11 -9.72 8.16
C ALA A 65 26.16 -10.30 7.20
N VAL A 66 26.72 -9.50 6.29
CA VAL A 66 27.80 -9.93 5.39
C VAL A 66 29.05 -10.31 6.17
N THR A 67 29.48 -9.46 7.10
CA THR A 67 30.69 -9.73 7.90
C THR A 67 30.55 -10.99 8.74
N LEU A 68 29.40 -11.18 9.41
CA LEU A 68 29.12 -12.40 10.16
C LEU A 68 29.08 -13.64 9.27
N ASN A 69 28.49 -13.55 8.08
CA ASN A 69 28.47 -14.65 7.13
C ASN A 69 29.88 -15.06 6.68
N SER A 70 30.77 -14.09 6.46
CA SER A 70 32.16 -14.35 6.09
C SER A 70 33.02 -14.87 7.26
N VAL A 71 32.74 -14.47 8.50
CA VAL A 71 33.50 -14.94 9.68
C VAL A 71 33.09 -16.34 10.10
N MET A 72 31.83 -16.70 9.92
CA MET A 72 31.26 -17.98 10.37
C MET A 72 31.44 -19.13 9.36
N ASP A 73 32.13 -18.90 8.23
CA ASP A 73 32.31 -19.86 7.12
C ASP A 73 31.04 -20.69 6.85
N SER A 74 29.91 -19.99 6.75
CA SER A 74 28.62 -20.62 6.54
C SER A 74 28.53 -21.15 5.10
N ASP A 75 28.21 -22.44 4.95
CA ASP A 75 27.94 -23.07 3.65
C ASP A 75 26.79 -22.38 2.88
N MET A 76 25.93 -21.65 3.60
CA MET A 76 24.76 -20.96 3.05
C MET A 76 24.89 -19.44 3.20
N TRP A 77 24.53 -18.71 2.14
CA TRP A 77 24.62 -17.25 2.07
C TRP A 77 23.42 -16.56 2.75
N TRP A 78 23.21 -16.83 4.04
CA TRP A 78 22.06 -16.29 4.80
C TRP A 78 22.07 -14.75 4.88
N SER A 79 23.24 -14.12 4.70
CA SER A 79 23.36 -12.66 4.57
C SER A 79 22.52 -12.09 3.42
N VAL A 80 22.38 -12.83 2.31
CA VAL A 80 21.55 -12.42 1.16
C VAL A 80 20.07 -12.39 1.52
N ILE A 81 19.61 -13.33 2.36
CA ILE A 81 18.22 -13.34 2.85
C ILE A 81 17.95 -12.10 3.71
N VAL A 82 18.88 -11.77 4.61
CA VAL A 82 18.77 -10.59 5.48
C VAL A 82 18.79 -9.30 4.65
N ILE A 83 19.70 -9.19 3.68
CA ILE A 83 19.78 -8.03 2.79
C ILE A 83 18.52 -7.92 1.93
N GLY A 84 18.00 -9.02 1.39
CA GLY A 84 16.75 -9.06 0.63
C GLY A 84 15.58 -8.52 1.47
N ALA A 85 15.39 -9.07 2.67
CA ALA A 85 14.32 -8.63 3.58
C ALA A 85 14.45 -7.14 3.96
N LEU A 86 15.68 -6.66 4.23
CA LEU A 86 15.93 -5.25 4.51
C LEU A 86 15.63 -4.37 3.28
N ALA A 87 16.03 -4.82 2.09
CA ALA A 87 15.77 -4.14 0.83
C ALA A 87 14.27 -4.04 0.54
N TYR A 88 13.51 -5.12 0.74
CA TYR A 88 12.06 -5.13 0.63
C TYR A 88 11.40 -4.13 1.57
N LEU A 89 11.76 -4.15 2.86
CA LEU A 89 11.22 -3.20 3.84
C LEU A 89 11.53 -1.76 3.45
N MET A 90 12.74 -1.49 2.96
CA MET A 90 13.15 -0.16 2.51
C MET A 90 12.40 0.29 1.26
N LEU A 91 12.27 -0.58 0.25
CA LEU A 91 11.53 -0.29 -0.97
C LEU A 91 10.05 -0.05 -0.68
N PHE A 92 9.45 -0.86 0.19
CA PHE A 92 8.07 -0.70 0.60
C PHE A 92 7.83 0.59 1.38
N LEU A 93 8.72 0.91 2.34
CA LEU A 93 8.66 2.16 3.10
C LEU A 93 8.84 3.38 2.20
N PHE A 94 9.82 3.35 1.31
CA PHE A 94 10.04 4.42 0.32
C PHE A 94 8.81 4.58 -0.60
N TYR A 95 8.24 3.48 -1.08
CA TYR A 95 7.04 3.51 -1.91
C TYR A 95 5.85 4.15 -1.18
N ILE A 96 5.63 3.80 0.09
CA ILE A 96 4.53 4.36 0.90
C ILE A 96 4.70 5.87 1.10
N ILE A 97 5.92 6.32 1.38
CA ILE A 97 6.22 7.73 1.65
C ILE A 97 6.16 8.56 0.37
N ALA A 98 6.81 8.10 -0.71
CA ALA A 98 6.82 8.80 -1.99
C ALA A 98 5.43 8.89 -2.60
N ASN A 99 4.62 7.83 -2.44
CA ASN A 99 3.25 7.77 -2.93
C ASN A 99 2.24 7.90 -1.78
N GLU A 100 2.29 8.98 -1.00
CA GLU A 100 1.36 9.24 0.10
C GLU A 100 -0.11 9.20 -0.40
N HIS A 101 -0.37 9.80 -1.56
CA HIS A 101 -1.68 9.86 -2.20
C HIS A 101 -2.10 8.55 -2.91
N ALA A 102 -1.21 7.57 -3.07
CA ALA A 102 -1.62 6.29 -3.63
C ALA A 102 -2.59 5.61 -2.66
N GLY A 103 -3.74 5.20 -3.19
CA GLY A 103 -4.75 4.48 -2.42
C GLY A 103 -4.17 3.20 -1.80
N TYR A 104 -4.71 2.80 -0.65
CA TYR A 104 -4.26 1.61 0.11
C TYR A 104 -4.15 0.34 -0.75
N ARG A 105 -4.98 0.23 -1.81
CA ARG A 105 -4.99 -0.91 -2.74
C ARG A 105 -3.66 -1.07 -3.50
N SER A 106 -3.11 0.03 -4.01
CA SER A 106 -1.82 0.02 -4.73
C SER A 106 -0.67 -0.39 -3.80
N LYS A 107 -0.71 0.12 -2.56
CA LYS A 107 0.27 -0.21 -1.52
C LYS A 107 0.24 -1.70 -1.20
N VAL A 108 -0.94 -2.29 -1.02
CA VAL A 108 -1.09 -3.74 -0.74
C VAL A 108 -0.56 -4.59 -1.90
N ILE A 109 -0.87 -4.25 -3.15
CA ILE A 109 -0.45 -5.04 -4.32
C ILE A 109 1.06 -4.98 -4.53
N ILE A 110 1.65 -3.79 -4.46
CA ILE A 110 3.08 -3.63 -4.66
C ILE A 110 3.86 -4.24 -3.51
N GLY A 111 3.38 -4.07 -2.27
CA GLY A 111 3.97 -4.74 -1.10
C GLY A 111 3.99 -6.25 -1.28
N THR A 112 2.88 -6.85 -1.71
CA THR A 112 2.84 -8.30 -1.90
C THR A 112 3.61 -8.77 -3.13
N ALA A 113 3.67 -8.00 -4.22
CA ALA A 113 4.51 -8.33 -5.36
C ALA A 113 6.00 -8.32 -4.98
N CYS A 114 6.46 -7.30 -4.23
CA CYS A 114 7.83 -7.25 -3.74
C CYS A 114 8.11 -8.36 -2.71
N GLY A 115 7.18 -8.65 -1.80
CA GLY A 115 7.31 -9.76 -0.85
C GLY A 115 7.35 -11.13 -1.52
N ALA A 116 6.58 -11.34 -2.59
CA ALA A 116 6.64 -12.55 -3.40
C ALA A 116 7.99 -12.69 -4.12
N ALA A 117 8.55 -11.59 -4.62
CA ALA A 117 9.89 -11.58 -5.22
C ALA A 117 10.97 -11.95 -4.19
N ASP A 118 10.88 -11.43 -2.97
CA ASP A 118 11.79 -11.78 -1.87
C ASP A 118 11.73 -13.27 -1.52
N LEU A 119 10.54 -13.87 -1.52
CA LEU A 119 10.38 -15.31 -1.28
C LEU A 119 11.07 -16.17 -2.35
N ILE A 120 11.10 -15.72 -3.60
CA ILE A 120 11.86 -16.37 -4.67
C ILE A 120 13.37 -16.26 -4.41
N VAL A 121 13.84 -15.09 -3.94
CA VAL A 121 15.24 -14.91 -3.55
C VAL A 121 15.62 -15.84 -2.40
N ILE A 122 14.75 -15.97 -1.39
CA ILE A 122 14.96 -16.90 -0.27
C ILE A 122 15.07 -18.34 -0.77
N ASP A 123 14.16 -18.77 -1.66
CA ASP A 123 14.21 -20.12 -2.23
C ASP A 123 15.52 -20.35 -2.99
N TYR A 124 15.97 -19.37 -3.78
CA TYR A 124 17.24 -19.45 -4.49
C TYR A 124 18.43 -19.65 -3.55
N VAL A 125 18.51 -18.89 -2.45
CA VAL A 125 19.59 -19.01 -1.46
C VAL A 125 19.56 -20.36 -0.73
N LEU A 126 18.36 -20.94 -0.53
CA LEU A 126 18.18 -22.26 0.11
C LEU A 126 18.44 -23.45 -0.83
N GLY A 127 18.94 -23.22 -2.05
CA GLY A 127 19.22 -24.27 -3.03
C GLY A 127 18.08 -24.56 -4.01
N PHE A 128 17.17 -23.59 -4.20
CA PHE A 128 16.07 -23.60 -5.16
C PHE A 128 15.27 -24.89 -5.16
N ARG A 129 14.58 -25.16 -4.05
CA ARG A 129 13.75 -26.35 -3.84
C ARG A 129 12.36 -26.20 -4.45
N HIS A 130 12.09 -25.08 -5.12
CA HIS A 130 10.86 -24.74 -5.84
C HIS A 130 9.64 -24.54 -4.92
N TRP A 131 9.80 -24.60 -3.59
CA TRP A 131 8.71 -24.44 -2.64
C TRP A 131 8.03 -23.06 -2.74
N SER A 132 8.78 -22.03 -3.11
CA SER A 132 8.24 -20.67 -3.30
C SER A 132 7.25 -20.63 -4.46
N LEU A 133 7.61 -21.25 -5.59
CA LEU A 133 6.81 -21.28 -6.83
C LEU A 133 5.67 -22.29 -6.76
N ASP A 134 5.92 -23.46 -6.17
CA ASP A 134 4.94 -24.57 -6.09
C ASP A 134 3.83 -24.30 -5.07
N TYR A 135 4.13 -23.64 -3.95
CA TYR A 135 3.19 -23.48 -2.84
C TYR A 135 2.96 -22.03 -2.44
N VAL A 136 4.03 -21.28 -2.15
CA VAL A 136 3.88 -19.98 -1.48
C VAL A 136 3.22 -18.95 -2.39
N ILE A 137 3.65 -18.83 -3.64
CA ILE A 137 3.06 -17.87 -4.59
C ILE A 137 1.57 -18.16 -4.84
N PRO A 138 1.15 -19.40 -5.19
CA PRO A 138 -0.27 -19.72 -5.31
C PRO A 138 -1.09 -19.43 -4.05
N ILE A 139 -0.55 -19.71 -2.85
CA ILE A 139 -1.22 -19.41 -1.58
C ILE A 139 -1.39 -17.90 -1.39
N VAL A 140 -0.35 -17.12 -1.66
CA VAL A 140 -0.40 -15.65 -1.58
C VAL A 140 -1.46 -15.09 -2.53
N LEU A 141 -1.60 -15.64 -3.73
CA LEU A 141 -2.65 -15.24 -4.67
C LEU A 141 -4.06 -15.56 -4.14
N ILE A 142 -4.27 -16.74 -3.57
CA ILE A 142 -5.56 -17.12 -2.95
C ILE A 142 -5.89 -16.18 -1.77
N ILE A 143 -4.92 -15.90 -0.89
CA ILE A 143 -5.12 -14.97 0.22
C ILE A 143 -5.52 -13.58 -0.30
N MET A 144 -4.89 -13.12 -1.38
CA MET A 144 -5.24 -11.86 -2.01
C MET A 144 -6.66 -11.83 -2.56
N ASP A 145 -7.11 -12.89 -3.22
CA ASP A 145 -8.49 -13.00 -3.69
C ASP A 145 -9.49 -12.93 -2.52
N VAL A 146 -9.21 -13.65 -1.42
CA VAL A 146 -10.05 -13.59 -0.21
C VAL A 146 -10.07 -12.17 0.36
N MET A 147 -8.92 -11.51 0.45
CA MET A 147 -8.81 -10.14 0.96
C MET A 147 -9.57 -9.14 0.09
N ILE A 148 -9.52 -9.28 -1.24
CA ILE A 148 -10.27 -8.43 -2.18
C ILE A 148 -11.76 -8.57 -1.94
N ILE A 149 -12.24 -9.80 -1.75
CA ILE A 149 -13.66 -10.08 -1.55
C ILE A 149 -14.15 -9.56 -0.20
N VAL A 150 -13.38 -9.77 0.86
CA VAL A 150 -13.68 -9.17 2.18
C VAL A 150 -13.74 -7.65 2.07
N ALA A 151 -12.78 -7.04 1.37
CA ALA A 151 -12.76 -5.59 1.14
C ALA A 151 -13.94 -5.11 0.26
N MET A 152 -14.45 -5.96 -0.63
CA MET A 152 -15.64 -5.69 -1.43
C MET A 152 -16.91 -5.69 -0.58
N PHE A 153 -17.04 -6.64 0.35
CA PHE A 153 -18.16 -6.70 1.30
C PHE A 153 -18.16 -5.52 2.27
N ILE A 154 -17.00 -5.19 2.86
CA ILE A 154 -16.87 -4.04 3.78
C ILE A 154 -17.16 -2.73 3.04
N ASN A 155 -16.69 -2.58 1.80
CA ASN A 155 -16.81 -1.36 1.02
C ASN A 155 -17.75 -1.53 -0.19
N ILE A 156 -18.99 -1.95 0.08
CA ILE A 156 -20.00 -2.26 -0.94
C ILE A 156 -20.32 -1.05 -1.85
N ARG A 157 -20.07 0.17 -1.39
CA ARG A 157 -20.29 1.40 -2.16
C ARG A 157 -19.30 1.58 -3.31
N SER A 158 -18.08 1.06 -3.19
CA SER A 158 -17.01 1.20 -4.20
C SER A 158 -16.54 -0.12 -4.81
N TRP A 159 -17.40 -1.15 -4.76
CA TRP A 159 -17.11 -2.52 -5.24
C TRP A 159 -16.58 -2.57 -6.69
N GLN A 160 -17.02 -1.65 -7.54
CA GLN A 160 -16.62 -1.54 -8.95
C GLN A 160 -15.10 -1.44 -9.15
N SER A 161 -14.39 -0.79 -8.23
CA SER A 161 -12.94 -0.65 -8.34
C SER A 161 -12.18 -1.95 -8.09
N TYR A 162 -12.82 -2.94 -7.44
CA TYR A 162 -12.21 -4.22 -7.12
C TYR A 162 -12.32 -5.24 -8.26
N LEU A 163 -13.25 -5.04 -9.20
CA LEU A 163 -13.35 -5.90 -10.40
C LEU A 163 -12.05 -5.90 -11.22
N LEU A 164 -11.39 -4.74 -11.37
CA LEU A 164 -10.12 -4.66 -12.09
C LEU A 164 -9.04 -5.48 -11.40
N PHE A 165 -8.95 -5.40 -10.07
CA PHE A 165 -7.99 -6.17 -9.29
C PHE A 165 -8.25 -7.67 -9.39
N GLN A 166 -9.52 -8.08 -9.40
CA GLN A 166 -9.89 -9.47 -9.60
C GLN A 166 -9.46 -10.01 -10.98
N ILE A 167 -9.53 -9.17 -12.03
CA ILE A 167 -8.99 -9.51 -13.36
C ILE A 167 -7.47 -9.62 -13.31
N CYS A 168 -6.77 -8.71 -12.63
CA CYS A 168 -5.32 -8.82 -12.43
C CYS A 168 -4.94 -10.12 -11.73
N MET A 169 -5.70 -10.55 -10.72
CA MET A 169 -5.47 -11.83 -10.02
C MET A 169 -5.64 -13.04 -10.94
N ILE A 170 -6.63 -13.04 -11.84
CA ILE A 170 -6.78 -14.08 -12.87
C ILE A 170 -5.57 -14.11 -13.81
N ILE A 171 -5.07 -12.94 -14.23
CA ILE A 171 -3.89 -12.86 -15.09
C ILE A 171 -2.65 -13.39 -14.33
N CYS A 172 -2.44 -12.97 -13.08
CA CYS A 172 -1.32 -13.43 -12.26
C CYS A 172 -1.36 -14.95 -11.98
N SER A 173 -2.53 -15.50 -11.64
CA SER A 173 -2.70 -16.96 -11.47
C SER A 173 -2.58 -17.71 -12.80
N GLY A 174 -3.03 -17.11 -13.90
CA GLY A 174 -2.83 -17.62 -15.26
C GLY A 174 -1.35 -17.69 -15.62
N VAL A 175 -0.55 -16.69 -15.26
CA VAL A 175 0.92 -16.72 -15.42
C VAL A 175 1.53 -17.87 -14.61
N CYS A 176 1.06 -18.14 -13.38
CA CYS A 176 1.54 -19.28 -12.60
C CYS A 176 1.24 -20.61 -13.31
N VAL A 177 0.06 -20.75 -13.91
CA VAL A 177 -0.27 -21.93 -14.72
C VAL A 177 0.58 -22.01 -15.98
N LEU A 178 0.82 -20.90 -16.69
CA LEU A 178 1.72 -20.88 -17.84
C LEU A 178 3.14 -21.32 -17.46
N LEU A 179 3.68 -20.82 -16.33
CA LEU A 179 4.98 -21.24 -15.80
C LEU A 179 5.03 -22.74 -15.51
N SER A 180 3.91 -23.32 -15.07
CA SER A 180 3.82 -24.79 -14.92
C SER A 180 3.86 -25.56 -16.23
N LEU A 181 3.28 -25.02 -17.31
CA LEU A 181 3.34 -25.65 -18.63
C LEU A 181 4.76 -25.64 -19.21
N PHE A 182 5.57 -24.65 -18.87
CA PHE A 182 6.99 -24.59 -19.22
C PHE A 182 7.88 -25.50 -18.34
N GLY A 183 7.30 -26.26 -17.40
CA GLY A 183 8.05 -27.16 -16.52
C GLY A 183 8.85 -26.46 -15.43
N VAL A 184 8.61 -25.17 -15.18
CA VAL A 184 9.27 -24.41 -14.10
C VAL A 184 8.70 -24.77 -12.73
N ILE A 185 7.42 -25.10 -12.66
CA ILE A 185 6.71 -25.51 -11.44
C ILE A 185 6.60 -27.04 -11.43
N ARG A 186 7.11 -27.69 -10.37
CA ARG A 186 7.14 -29.15 -10.27
C ARG A 186 5.81 -29.72 -9.79
N HIS A 187 5.12 -28.98 -8.91
CA HIS A 187 3.83 -29.39 -8.35
C HIS A 187 2.73 -28.37 -8.67
N PRO A 188 2.09 -28.46 -9.85
CA PRO A 188 1.19 -27.42 -10.37
C PRO A 188 -0.21 -27.40 -9.76
N VAL A 189 -0.52 -28.34 -8.85
CA VAL A 189 -1.85 -28.47 -8.24
C VAL A 189 -2.31 -27.16 -7.60
N MET A 190 -1.44 -26.49 -6.86
CA MET A 190 -1.79 -25.24 -6.19
C MET A 190 -2.00 -24.09 -7.17
N SER A 191 -1.24 -24.03 -8.27
CA SER A 191 -1.44 -23.04 -9.34
C SER A 191 -2.78 -23.20 -10.03
N TYR A 192 -3.22 -24.45 -10.28
CA TYR A 192 -4.56 -24.71 -10.82
C TYR A 192 -5.68 -24.34 -9.85
N ILE A 193 -5.51 -24.66 -8.56
CA ILE A 193 -6.47 -24.26 -7.52
C ILE A 193 -6.57 -22.75 -7.45
N ALA A 194 -5.45 -22.03 -7.47
CA ALA A 194 -5.43 -20.58 -7.44
C ALA A 194 -6.18 -19.99 -8.64
N LEU A 195 -5.90 -20.43 -9.87
CA LEU A 195 -6.62 -19.96 -11.06
C LEU A 195 -8.12 -20.29 -11.01
N GLY A 196 -8.47 -21.50 -10.60
CA GLY A 196 -9.85 -21.92 -10.44
C GLY A 196 -10.59 -21.06 -9.41
N PHE A 197 -9.95 -20.78 -8.27
CA PHE A 197 -10.49 -19.92 -7.22
C PHE A 197 -10.69 -18.49 -7.72
N SER A 198 -9.68 -17.85 -8.32
CA SER A 198 -9.81 -16.50 -8.89
C SER A 198 -10.94 -16.43 -9.93
N GLY A 199 -11.05 -17.45 -10.80
CA GLY A 199 -12.08 -17.55 -11.82
C GLY A 199 -13.49 -17.69 -11.25
N VAL A 200 -13.70 -18.61 -10.31
CA VAL A 200 -14.99 -18.80 -9.64
C VAL A 200 -15.40 -17.53 -8.90
N MET A 201 -14.49 -16.92 -8.15
CA MET A 201 -14.78 -15.68 -7.44
C MET A 201 -15.14 -14.55 -8.41
N PHE A 202 -14.48 -14.45 -9.55
CA PHE A 202 -14.78 -13.41 -10.54
C PHE A 202 -16.15 -13.62 -11.17
N LEU A 203 -16.47 -14.86 -11.53
CA LEU A 203 -17.80 -15.22 -12.03
C LEU A 203 -18.88 -14.91 -11.01
N ALA A 204 -18.66 -15.23 -9.73
CA ALA A 204 -19.59 -14.91 -8.64
C ALA A 204 -19.82 -13.39 -8.54
N THR A 205 -18.75 -12.59 -8.49
CA THR A 205 -18.85 -11.12 -8.47
C THR A 205 -19.55 -10.57 -9.72
N PHE A 206 -19.26 -11.13 -10.89
CA PHE A 206 -19.84 -10.67 -12.15
C PHE A 206 -21.35 -10.96 -12.24
N ILE A 207 -21.78 -12.17 -11.84
CA ILE A 207 -23.19 -12.57 -11.82
C ILE A 207 -23.97 -11.70 -10.83
N ILE A 208 -23.45 -11.52 -9.61
CA ILE A 208 -24.08 -10.68 -8.57
C ILE A 208 -24.11 -9.21 -8.99
N GLY A 209 -23.05 -8.71 -9.63
CA GLY A 209 -22.92 -7.32 -10.09
C GLY A 209 -23.78 -6.96 -11.31
N GLY A 210 -24.25 -7.96 -12.07
CA GLY A 210 -25.25 -7.81 -13.13
C GLY A 210 -24.94 -6.75 -14.19
N ARG A 211 -25.85 -5.77 -14.37
CA ARG A 211 -25.70 -4.69 -15.37
C ARG A 211 -24.62 -3.66 -14.97
N ARG A 212 -24.41 -3.45 -13.66
CA ARG A 212 -23.43 -2.48 -13.17
C ARG A 212 -21.98 -2.96 -13.40
N ALA A 213 -21.72 -4.27 -13.27
CA ALA A 213 -20.44 -4.88 -13.62
C ALA A 213 -20.10 -4.68 -15.11
N ARG A 214 -21.07 -5.00 -15.98
CA ARG A 214 -20.93 -4.84 -17.44
C ARG A 214 -20.67 -3.40 -17.86
N ASN A 215 -21.39 -2.44 -17.28
CA ASN A 215 -21.20 -1.03 -17.60
C ASN A 215 -19.82 -0.51 -17.15
N GLU A 216 -19.30 -0.99 -16.02
CA GLU A 216 -17.95 -0.61 -15.56
C GLU A 216 -16.85 -1.19 -16.44
N LEU A 217 -16.97 -2.47 -16.83
CA LEU A 217 -16.08 -3.11 -17.78
C LEU A 217 -16.08 -2.38 -19.13
N LYS A 218 -17.26 -2.07 -19.67
CA LYS A 218 -17.42 -1.28 -20.90
C LYS A 218 -16.79 0.10 -20.79
N ARG A 219 -16.95 0.77 -19.64
CA ARG A 219 -16.35 2.09 -19.39
C ARG A 219 -14.81 2.05 -19.34
N ARG A 220 -14.22 1.01 -18.74
CA ARG A 220 -12.76 0.93 -18.52
C ARG A 220 -11.99 0.30 -19.68
N PHE A 221 -12.54 -0.73 -20.30
CA PHE A 221 -11.90 -1.43 -21.40
C PHE A 221 -12.32 -0.87 -22.77
N HIS A 222 -13.21 0.13 -22.82
CA HIS A 222 -13.72 0.73 -24.06
C HIS A 222 -14.23 -0.31 -25.07
N VAL A 223 -14.71 -1.46 -24.60
CA VAL A 223 -15.25 -2.54 -25.45
C VAL A 223 -16.73 -2.24 -25.71
N MET A 224 -17.07 -1.98 -26.98
CA MET A 224 -18.42 -1.65 -27.46
C MET A 224 -19.41 -2.79 -27.23
#